data_AF-A0A838I8M8-F1
#
_entry.id   AF-A0A838I8M8-F1
#
_cell.length_a   1.000
_cell.length_b   1.000
_cell.length_c   1.000
_cell.angle_alpha   90.00
_cell.angle_beta   90.00
_cell.angle_gamma   90.00
#
_symmetry.space_group_name_H-M   'P 1'
#
loop_
_entity.id
_entity.type
_entity.pdbx_description
1 polymer ?
#
loop_
_entity_poly.entity_id
_entity_poly.type
_entity_poly.pdbx_seq_one_letter_code
_entity_poly.pdbx_strand_id
1 'polypeptide(L)'
;MTEGHLAVTVVGEDEIRRRNREHRGIDTATDVLAFGVDEREVSAGPRELGDVLVCPERCTDLTEAVVHGVLHLCGYDHETDDGQMLRLQDSIVARLERT
;
A
#
# COMPACT_ATOMS: atom_id res chain seq x y z
N MET A 1 10.81 13.18 11.45
CA MET A 1 11.09 13.47 10.03
C MET A 1 9.75 13.54 9.32
N THR A 2 9.51 14.57 8.49
CA THR A 2 8.21 14.81 7.82
C THR A 2 8.24 14.50 6.32
N GLU A 3 9.39 14.10 5.79
CA GLU A 3 9.62 13.84 4.37
C GLU A 3 9.97 12.37 4.16
N GLY A 4 9.46 11.82 3.07
CA GLY A 4 9.75 10.46 2.63
C GLY A 4 9.29 10.23 1.20
N HIS A 5 9.77 9.14 0.61
CA HIS A 5 9.45 8.72 -0.74
C HIS A 5 8.65 7.42 -0.73
N LEU A 6 7.75 7.31 -1.68
CA LEU A 6 7.03 6.09 -2.02
C LEU A 6 6.78 6.08 -3.52
N ALA A 7 6.72 4.90 -4.12
CA ALA A 7 6.28 4.75 -5.50
C ALA A 7 4.90 4.08 -5.52
N VAL A 8 3.98 4.63 -6.33
CA VAL A 8 2.73 3.95 -6.69
C VAL A 8 2.82 3.56 -8.15
N THR A 9 2.72 2.27 -8.44
CA THR A 9 2.77 1.75 -9.81
C THR A 9 1.44 1.12 -10.17
N VAL A 10 0.82 1.63 -11.24
CA VAL A 10 -0.39 1.04 -11.82
C VAL A 10 0.06 -0.10 -12.75
N VAL A 11 -0.48 -1.29 -12.52
CA VAL A 11 -0.12 -2.52 -13.24
C VAL A 11 -1.37 -3.29 -13.66
N GLY A 12 -1.26 -4.12 -14.70
CA GLY A 12 -2.34 -5.04 -15.09
C GLY A 12 -2.34 -6.35 -14.31
N GLU A 13 -3.36 -7.18 -14.54
CA GLU A 13 -3.57 -8.43 -13.79
C GLU A 13 -2.40 -9.42 -13.85
N ASP A 14 -1.77 -9.58 -15.01
CA ASP A 14 -0.68 -10.53 -15.19
C ASP A 14 0.56 -10.14 -14.36
N GLU A 15 0.84 -8.84 -14.27
CA GLU A 15 1.94 -8.30 -13.49
C GLU A 15 1.66 -8.48 -11.99
N ILE A 16 0.49 -8.05 -11.50
CA ILE A 16 0.18 -8.12 -10.08
C ILE A 16 0.09 -9.57 -9.58
N ARG A 17 -0.47 -10.49 -10.40
CA ARG A 17 -0.45 -11.92 -10.10
C ARG A 17 0.97 -12.46 -10.02
N ARG A 18 1.83 -12.09 -10.97
CA ARG A 18 3.24 -12.51 -10.96
C ARG A 18 3.93 -12.06 -9.68
N ARG A 19 3.76 -10.79 -9.29
CA ARG A 19 4.33 -10.23 -8.06
C ARG A 19 3.78 -10.90 -6.80
N ASN A 20 2.47 -11.16 -6.75
CA ASN A 20 1.85 -11.85 -5.61
C ASN A 20 2.44 -13.26 -5.43
N ARG A 21 2.65 -13.98 -6.54
CA ARG A 21 3.29 -15.30 -6.51
C ARG A 21 4.76 -15.21 -6.07
N GLU A 22 5.52 -14.27 -6.61
CA GLU A 22 6.95 -14.11 -6.31
C GLU A 22 7.21 -13.75 -4.84
N HIS A 23 6.40 -12.87 -4.26
CA HIS A 23 6.64 -12.34 -2.92
C HIS A 23 5.83 -13.03 -1.81
N ARG A 24 4.62 -13.53 -2.11
CA ARG A 24 3.72 -14.16 -1.13
C ARG A 24 3.46 -15.65 -1.41
N GLY A 25 3.92 -16.18 -2.55
CA GLY A 25 3.62 -17.56 -2.98
C GLY A 25 2.17 -17.77 -3.44
N ILE A 26 1.41 -16.70 -3.65
CA ILE A 26 -0.01 -16.75 -4.00
C ILE A 26 -0.19 -16.47 -5.50
N ASP A 27 -0.52 -17.49 -6.29
CA ASP A 27 -0.67 -17.37 -7.75
C ASP A 27 -2.08 -16.88 -8.15
N THR A 28 -2.47 -15.70 -7.66
CA THR A 28 -3.76 -15.06 -7.99
C THR A 28 -3.57 -13.55 -8.06
N ALA A 29 -4.25 -12.90 -9.01
CA ALA A 29 -4.26 -11.44 -9.11
C ALA A 29 -4.99 -10.84 -7.89
N THR A 30 -4.49 -9.72 -7.39
CA THR A 30 -5.09 -8.95 -6.30
C THR A 30 -5.23 -7.49 -6.72
N ASP A 31 -5.97 -6.72 -5.95
CA ASP A 31 -6.14 -5.27 -6.10
C ASP A 31 -4.86 -4.48 -5.78
N VAL A 32 -4.18 -4.79 -4.67
CA VAL A 32 -3.01 -4.05 -4.20
C VAL A 32 -1.95 -4.96 -3.56
N LEU A 33 -0.69 -4.62 -3.76
CA LEU A 33 0.46 -5.17 -3.03
C LEU A 33 1.32 -4.01 -2.51
N ALA A 34 1.80 -4.13 -1.28
CA ALA A 34 2.71 -3.16 -0.66
C ALA A 34 4.03 -3.85 -0.29
N PHE A 35 5.15 -3.26 -0.71
CA PHE A 35 6.50 -3.77 -0.45
C PHE A 35 7.30 -2.70 0.31
N GLY A 36 7.47 -2.91 1.62
CA GLY A 36 8.26 -2.02 2.47
C GLY A 36 9.76 -2.16 2.24
N VAL A 37 10.47 -1.03 2.23
CA VAL A 37 11.95 -0.99 2.14
C VAL A 37 12.58 -0.83 3.52
N ASP A 38 11.93 -0.09 4.42
CA ASP A 38 12.45 0.22 5.75
C ASP A 38 12.28 -0.95 6.74
N GLU A 39 13.25 -1.86 6.78
CA GLU A 39 13.48 -2.69 7.96
C GLU A 39 14.78 -2.38 8.71
N ARG A 40 15.74 -1.62 8.18
CA ARG A 40 17.06 -1.49 8.85
C ARG A 40 17.73 -0.13 8.64
N GLU A 41 18.01 0.49 9.78
CA GLU A 41 18.83 1.69 10.03
C GLU A 41 18.16 3.05 9.80
N VAL A 42 18.19 3.87 10.85
CA VAL A 42 17.87 5.29 10.80
C VAL A 42 18.91 5.96 9.89
N SER A 43 18.58 6.06 8.61
CA SER A 43 19.35 6.87 7.66
C SER A 43 19.20 8.35 8.00
N ALA A 44 20.25 9.15 7.77
CA ALA A 44 20.23 10.59 7.98
C ALA A 44 19.44 11.36 6.89
N GLY A 45 18.74 10.66 5.99
CA GLY A 45 17.99 11.20 4.86
C GLY A 45 16.46 10.99 4.93
N PRO A 46 15.71 11.37 3.89
CA PRO A 46 14.28 11.11 3.77
C PRO A 46 13.97 9.61 3.94
N ARG A 47 12.81 9.33 4.51
CA ARG A 47 12.35 7.95 4.72
C ARG A 47 11.99 7.28 3.39
N GLU A 48 12.45 6.05 3.14
CA GLU A 48 12.08 5.27 1.94
C GLU A 48 10.99 4.26 2.30
N LEU A 49 9.72 4.61 2.07
CA LEU A 49 8.59 3.76 2.46
C LEU A 49 8.55 2.46 1.63
N GLY A 50 8.85 2.58 0.34
CA GLY A 50 8.81 1.48 -0.62
C GLY A 50 7.74 1.63 -1.69
N ASP A 51 7.21 0.50 -2.14
CA ASP A 51 6.38 0.41 -3.35
C ASP A 51 4.96 -0.04 -3.05
N VAL A 52 3.99 0.61 -3.69
CA VAL A 52 2.60 0.15 -3.79
C VAL A 52 2.30 -0.18 -5.25
N LEU A 53 1.98 -1.44 -5.53
CA LEU A 53 1.49 -1.88 -6.83
C LEU A 53 -0.03 -1.99 -6.75
N VAL A 54 -0.73 -1.39 -7.71
CA VAL A 54 -2.19 -1.38 -7.75
C VAL A 54 -2.69 -1.81 -9.12
N CYS A 55 -3.71 -2.66 -9.15
CA CYS A 55 -4.37 -3.16 -10.35
C CYS A 55 -5.82 -2.65 -10.39
N PRO A 56 -6.10 -1.56 -11.14
CA PRO A 56 -7.42 -0.94 -11.19
C PRO A 56 -8.54 -1.90 -11.60
N GLU A 57 -8.25 -2.89 -12.43
CA GLU A 57 -9.20 -3.91 -12.87
C GLU A 57 -9.70 -4.82 -11.73
N ARG A 58 -8.95 -4.89 -10.63
CA ARG A 58 -9.26 -5.68 -9.44
C ARG A 58 -9.76 -4.84 -8.27
N CYS A 59 -9.61 -3.52 -8.32
CA CYS A 59 -10.09 -2.63 -7.29
C CYS A 59 -11.60 -2.38 -7.41
N THR A 60 -12.31 -2.35 -6.28
CA THR A 60 -13.64 -1.72 -6.24
C THR A 60 -13.50 -0.20 -6.21
N ASP A 61 -12.53 0.30 -5.43
CA ASP A 61 -12.15 1.71 -5.37
C ASP A 61 -10.61 1.82 -5.41
N LEU A 62 -10.10 2.57 -6.39
CA LEU A 62 -8.67 2.75 -6.59
C LEU A 62 -8.03 3.61 -5.48
N THR A 63 -8.77 4.61 -4.99
CA THR A 63 -8.31 5.50 -3.92
C THR A 63 -8.17 4.72 -2.63
N GLU A 64 -9.16 3.90 -2.28
CA GLU A 64 -9.09 3.02 -1.11
C GLU A 64 -7.91 2.07 -1.20
N ALA A 65 -7.70 1.41 -2.36
CA ALA A 65 -6.59 0.48 -2.55
C ALA A 65 -5.23 1.15 -2.36
N VAL A 66 -5.03 2.35 -2.92
CA VAL A 66 -3.78 3.11 -2.75
C VAL A 66 -3.58 3.54 -1.30
N VAL A 67 -4.61 4.10 -0.65
CA VAL A 67 -4.53 4.50 0.76
C VAL A 67 -4.22 3.30 1.65
N HIS A 68 -4.87 2.16 1.41
CA HIS A 68 -4.64 0.91 2.13
C HIS A 68 -3.20 0.44 2.01
N GLY A 69 -2.66 0.38 0.79
CA GLY A 69 -1.26 0.00 0.54
C GLY A 69 -0.26 0.93 1.23
N VAL A 70 -0.49 2.25 1.18
CA VAL A 70 0.38 3.24 1.84
C VAL A 70 0.33 3.12 3.37
N LEU A 71 -0.84 2.84 3.95
CA LEU A 71 -0.97 2.63 5.40
C LEU A 71 -0.18 1.41 5.87
N HIS A 72 -0.16 0.32 5.09
CA HIS A 72 0.73 -0.80 5.35
C HIS A 72 2.22 -0.41 5.32
N LEU A 73 2.66 0.40 4.35
CA LEU A 73 4.03 0.92 4.34
C LEU A 73 4.35 1.84 5.54
N CYS A 74 3.32 2.46 6.13
CA CYS A 74 3.45 3.26 7.34
C CYS A 74 3.49 2.42 8.63
N GLY A 75 3.37 1.10 8.54
CA GLY A 75 3.41 0.18 9.69
C GLY A 75 2.06 -0.08 10.34
N TYR A 76 0.95 0.31 9.71
CA TYR A 76 -0.38 -0.10 10.13
C TYR A 76 -0.69 -1.50 9.59
N ASP A 77 -1.45 -2.27 10.36
CA ASP A 77 -1.81 -3.63 10.00
C ASP A 77 -3.21 -3.98 10.52
N HIS A 78 -4.18 -3.99 9.62
CA HIS A 78 -5.59 -4.27 9.94
C HIS A 78 -5.85 -5.73 10.35
N GLU A 79 -4.92 -6.66 10.09
CA GLU A 79 -5.06 -8.05 10.53
C GLU A 79 -4.72 -8.20 12.02
N THR A 80 -3.91 -7.29 12.57
CA THR A 80 -3.41 -7.37 13.95
C THR A 80 -3.78 -6.18 14.84
N ASP A 81 -4.29 -5.08 14.26
CA ASP A 81 -4.76 -3.92 15.00
C ASP A 81 -6.24 -4.00 15.40
N ASP A 82 -6.65 -3.17 16.37
CA ASP A 82 -8.04 -3.07 16.83
C ASP A 82 -8.91 -2.20 15.87
N GLY A 83 -8.79 -2.40 14.57
CA GLY A 83 -9.44 -1.61 13.52
C GLY A 83 -8.93 -0.16 13.44
N GLN A 84 -7.69 0.09 13.86
CA GLN A 84 -7.09 1.42 13.85
C GLN A 84 -6.81 1.87 12.42
N MET A 85 -6.22 0.99 11.61
CA MET A 85 -5.92 1.22 10.19
C MET A 85 -7.19 1.56 9.41
N LEU A 86 -8.26 0.78 9.57
CA LEU A 86 -9.51 0.95 8.83
C LEU A 86 -10.16 2.30 9.15
N ARG A 87 -10.22 2.69 10.43
CA ARG A 87 -10.74 4.01 10.83
C ARG A 87 -9.92 5.16 10.26
N LEU A 88 -8.60 5.00 10.18
CA LEU A 88 -7.71 5.99 9.59
C LEU A 88 -7.89 6.06 8.06
N GLN A 89 -8.03 4.92 7.39
CA GLN A 89 -8.34 4.83 5.97
C GLN A 89 -9.62 5.59 5.64
N ASP A 90 -10.72 5.32 6.35
CA ASP A 90 -12.00 5.99 6.16
C ASP A 90 -11.86 7.52 6.29
N SER A 91 -11.14 7.97 7.32
CA SER A 91 -10.90 9.39 7.55
C SER A 91 -10.09 10.05 6.42
N ILE A 92 -9.12 9.35 5.84
CA ILE A 92 -8.26 9.85 4.76
C ILE A 92 -9.04 9.90 3.46
N VAL A 93 -9.71 8.80 3.08
CA VAL A 93 -10.51 8.68 1.86
C VAL A 93 -11.59 9.76 1.84
N ALA A 94 -12.36 9.90 2.92
CA ALA A 94 -13.39 10.94 3.02
C ALA A 94 -12.80 12.35 2.86
N ARG A 95 -11.55 12.59 3.23
CA ARG A 95 -10.88 13.89 3.06
C ARG A 95 -10.44 14.14 1.62
N LEU A 96 -10.01 13.10 0.90
CA LEU A 96 -9.65 13.19 -0.50
C LEU A 96 -10.88 13.48 -1.38
N GLU A 97 -12.03 12.86 -1.10
CA GLU A 97 -13.28 13.06 -1.84
C GLU A 97 -13.91 14.46 -1.70
N ARG A 98 -13.47 15.24 -0.70
CA ARG A 98 -13.94 16.62 -0.47
C ARG A 98 -13.13 17.68 -1.22
N THR A 99 -12.13 17.26 -2.01
CA THR A 99 -11.22 18.15 -2.76
C THR A 99 -11.61 18.20 -4.22
#